data_AF-A0A519V9V6-F1
#
_entry.id   AF-A0A519V9V6-F1
#
_cell.length_a   1.000
_cell.length_b   1.000
_cell.length_c   1.000
_cell.angle_alpha   90.00
_cell.angle_beta   90.00
_cell.angle_gamma   90.00
#
_symmetry.space_group_name_H-M   'P 1'
#
loop_
_entity.id
_entity.type
_entity.pdbx_description
1 polymer ?
#
loop_
_entity_poly.entity_id
_entity_poly.type
_entity_poly.pdbx_seq_one_letter_code
_entity_poly.pdbx_strand_id
1 'polypeptide(L)'
;MKLFYRLLILILCLAPMLSNAQKKSRFKVVALYENGGNHTKYSAKAVEWLNQLASDSNFTVDYIKNTEKINEDFLKQYQLFIQLDYPPYAWTDIA
;
A
#
# COMPACT_ATOMS: atom_id res chain seq x y z
N MET A 1 -40.33 -28.61 -7.20
CA MET A 1 -39.29 -28.27 -8.20
C MET A 1 -39.33 -26.81 -8.65
N LYS A 2 -40.42 -26.27 -9.20
CA LYS A 2 -40.46 -24.86 -9.70
C LYS A 2 -40.15 -23.79 -8.64
N LEU A 3 -40.56 -23.99 -7.39
CA LEU A 3 -40.25 -23.08 -6.27
C LEU A 3 -38.76 -23.09 -5.91
N PHE A 4 -38.10 -24.25 -6.05
CA PHE A 4 -36.67 -24.41 -5.77
C PHE A 4 -35.82 -23.63 -6.79
N TYR A 5 -36.17 -23.68 -8.08
CA TYR A 5 -35.52 -22.86 -9.11
C TYR A 5 -35.73 -21.36 -8.90
N ARG A 6 -36.90 -20.94 -8.41
CA ARG A 6 -37.16 -19.51 -8.08
C ARG A 6 -36.30 -19.03 -6.91
N LEU A 7 -36.15 -19.86 -5.88
CA LEU A 7 -35.29 -19.55 -4.73
C LEU A 7 -33.81 -19.51 -5.13
N LEU A 8 -33.38 -20.45 -5.97
CA LEU A 8 -32.01 -20.52 -6.47
C LEU A 8 -31.64 -19.30 -7.33
N ILE A 9 -32.55 -18.86 -8.21
CA ILE A 9 -32.37 -17.64 -9.02
C ILE A 9 -32.28 -16.40 -8.14
N LEU A 10 -33.14 -16.30 -7.11
CA LEU A 10 -33.13 -15.15 -6.19
C LEU A 10 -31.80 -15.04 -5.43
N ILE A 11 -31.28 -16.17 -4.92
CA ILE A 11 -29.98 -16.21 -4.22
C ILE A 11 -28.83 -15.81 -5.16
N LEU A 12 -28.85 -16.29 -6.41
CA LEU A 12 -27.82 -15.96 -7.40
C LEU A 12 -27.83 -14.46 -7.78
N CYS A 13 -29.00 -13.82 -7.79
CA CYS A 13 -29.14 -12.39 -8.06
C CYS A 13 -28.70 -11.48 -6.89
N LEU A 14 -28.76 -11.95 -5.64
CA LEU A 14 -28.31 -11.18 -4.47
C LEU A 14 -26.82 -11.38 -4.12
N ALA A 15 -26.17 -12.44 -4.60
CA ALA A 15 -24.74 -12.69 -4.38
C ALA A 15 -23.79 -11.52 -4.77
N PRO A 16 -23.98 -10.77 -5.87
CA PRO A 16 -23.07 -9.69 -6.24
C PRO A 16 -23.18 -8.44 -5.34
N MET A 17 -24.21 -8.32 -4.49
CA MET A 17 -24.34 -7.19 -3.56
C MET A 17 -23.44 -7.32 -2.32
N LEU A 18 -22.89 -8.51 -2.04
CA LEU A 18 -21.93 -8.75 -0.97
C LEU A 18 -20.47 -8.55 -1.43
N SER A 19 -20.26 -8.30 -2.72
CA SER A 19 -18.95 -7.98 -3.26
C SER A 19 -18.58 -6.55 -2.86
N ASN A 20 -17.86 -6.41 -1.74
CA ASN A 20 -17.03 -5.23 -1.51
C ASN A 20 -15.94 -5.23 -2.60
N ALA A 21 -16.25 -4.70 -3.77
CA ALA A 21 -15.25 -4.37 -4.76
C ALA A 21 -14.21 -3.50 -4.06
N GLN A 22 -13.02 -4.04 -3.86
CA GLN A 22 -11.95 -3.37 -3.14
C GLN A 22 -11.73 -2.01 -3.81
N LYS A 23 -12.13 -0.93 -3.15
CA LYS A 23 -12.04 0.41 -3.73
C LYS A 23 -10.59 0.61 -4.13
N LYS A 24 -10.38 0.84 -5.43
CA LYS A 24 -9.05 1.10 -5.96
C LYS A 24 -8.48 2.30 -5.20
N SER A 25 -7.28 2.12 -4.65
CA SER A 25 -6.51 3.18 -4.00
C SER A 25 -6.39 4.40 -4.93
N ARG A 26 -6.48 5.62 -4.36
CA ARG A 26 -6.41 6.87 -5.13
C ARG A 26 -5.03 7.10 -5.73
N PHE A 27 -3.99 6.72 -5.00
CA PHE A 27 -2.59 6.87 -5.40
C PHE A 27 -1.70 5.94 -4.58
N LYS A 28 -0.46 5.74 -5.04
CA LYS A 28 0.56 4.94 -4.38
C LYS A 28 1.67 5.85 -3.85
N VAL A 29 2.15 5.52 -2.65
CA VAL A 29 3.30 6.14 -2.00
C VAL A 29 4.37 5.06 -1.83
N VAL A 30 5.64 5.46 -1.92
CA VAL A 30 6.76 4.64 -1.46
C VAL A 30 7.46 5.35 -0.31
N ALA A 31 7.76 4.63 0.77
CA ALA A 31 8.48 5.14 1.93
C ALA A 31 9.80 4.36 2.13
N LEU A 32 10.91 5.10 2.27
CA LEU A 32 12.25 4.57 2.51
C LEU A 32 12.66 4.80 3.96
N TYR A 33 13.11 3.74 4.64
CA TYR A 33 13.64 3.81 6.01
C TYR A 33 14.80 2.83 6.22
N GLU A 34 15.62 3.08 7.23
CA GLU A 34 16.70 2.19 7.63
C GLU A 34 16.16 1.02 8.45
N ASN A 35 16.41 -0.22 8.01
CA ASN A 35 16.03 -1.42 8.76
C ASN A 35 17.09 -1.80 9.81
N GLY A 36 17.41 -0.85 10.69
CA GLY A 36 18.49 -0.96 11.66
C GLY A 36 18.86 0.40 12.25
N GLY A 37 19.99 0.45 12.94
CA GLY A 37 20.55 1.70 13.44
C GLY A 37 19.82 2.31 14.66
N ASN A 38 20.09 3.60 14.89
CA ASN A 38 19.66 4.31 16.11
C ASN A 38 18.20 4.80 16.05
N HIS A 39 17.57 4.79 14.87
CA HIS A 39 16.27 5.42 14.63
C HIS A 39 15.12 4.40 14.42
N THR A 40 15.36 3.11 14.64
CA THR A 40 14.35 2.04 14.49
C THR A 40 13.03 2.29 15.20
N LYS A 41 13.05 2.90 16.40
CA LYS A 41 11.82 3.24 17.15
C LYS A 41 10.99 4.32 16.43
N TYR A 42 11.65 5.29 15.80
CA TYR A 42 11.00 6.30 14.99
C TYR A 42 10.35 5.67 13.76
N SER A 43 11.10 4.88 13.00
CA SER A 43 10.60 4.22 11.79
C SER A 43 9.46 3.25 12.06
N ALA A 44 9.50 2.50 13.17
CA ALA A 44 8.40 1.66 13.59
C ALA A 44 7.10 2.47 13.81
N LYS A 45 7.20 3.63 14.48
CA LYS A 45 6.04 4.51 14.71
C LYS A 45 5.58 5.23 13.44
N ALA A 46 6.50 5.61 12.56
CA ALA A 46 6.16 6.18 11.27
C ALA A 46 5.38 5.18 10.39
N VAL A 47 5.78 3.90 10.37
CA VAL A 47 5.07 2.84 9.64
C VAL A 47 3.65 2.61 10.19
N GLU A 48 3.50 2.52 11.52
CA GLU A 48 2.19 2.41 12.16
C GLU A 48 1.27 3.57 11.75
N TRP A 49 1.77 4.81 11.83
CA TRP A 49 1.02 6.02 11.48
C TRP A 49 0.69 6.11 10.00
N LEU A 50 1.65 5.82 9.11
CA LEU A 50 1.44 5.86 7.65
C LEU A 50 0.40 4.83 7.21
N ASN A 51 0.38 3.64 7.81
CA ASN A 51 -0.63 2.63 7.52
C ASN A 51 -2.04 3.10 7.91
N GLN A 52 -2.17 3.73 9.08
CA GLN A 52 -3.44 4.30 9.51
C GLN A 52 -3.88 5.42 8.56
N LEU A 53 -2.99 6.36 8.25
CA LEU A 53 -3.27 7.47 7.35
C LEU A 53 -3.68 6.98 5.95
N ALA A 54 -3.00 5.95 5.43
CA ALA A 54 -3.30 5.33 4.14
C ALA A 54 -4.70 4.73 4.11
N SER A 55 -5.08 4.02 5.18
CA SER A 55 -6.43 3.50 5.38
C SER A 55 -7.47 4.62 5.41
N ASP A 56 -7.23 5.66 6.20
CA ASP A 56 -8.17 6.76 6.40
C ASP A 56 -8.33 7.66 5.17
N SER A 57 -7.29 7.76 4.35
CA SER A 57 -7.23 8.70 3.20
C SER A 57 -7.32 8.02 1.84
N ASN A 58 -7.51 6.70 1.81
CA ASN A 58 -7.63 5.86 0.62
C ASN A 58 -6.41 5.95 -0.33
N PHE A 59 -5.21 5.74 0.22
CA PHE A 59 -4.00 5.49 -0.56
C PHE A 59 -3.29 4.21 -0.08
N THR A 60 -2.22 3.81 -0.76
CA THR A 60 -1.38 2.66 -0.37
C THR A 60 0.06 3.09 -0.21
N VAL A 61 0.78 2.47 0.73
CA VAL A 61 2.21 2.72 0.98
C VAL A 61 2.98 1.43 0.80
N ASP A 62 3.95 1.45 -0.09
CA ASP A 62 4.97 0.41 -0.18
C ASP A 62 6.21 0.87 0.61
N TYR A 63 6.85 -0.06 1.31
CA TYR A 63 8.03 0.25 2.13
C TYR A 63 9.29 -0.39 1.56
N ILE A 64 10.34 0.40 1.39
CA ILE A 64 11.67 -0.05 0.97
C ILE A 64 12.70 0.26 2.03
N LYS A 65 13.79 -0.52 2.03
CA LYS A 65 14.84 -0.48 3.06
C LYS A 65 16.24 -0.25 2.49
N ASN A 66 16.31 0.00 1.19
CA ASN A 66 17.51 0.31 0.43
C ASN A 66 17.11 1.10 -0.83
N THR A 67 18.11 1.63 -1.53
CA THR A 67 17.91 2.47 -2.73
C THR A 67 18.15 1.73 -4.04
N GLU A 68 18.49 0.44 -4.01
CA GLU A 68 18.92 -0.35 -5.18
C GLU A 68 17.91 -0.37 -6.34
N LYS A 69 16.62 -0.20 -6.01
CA LYS A 69 15.51 -0.23 -6.98
C LYS A 69 15.02 1.16 -7.36
N ILE A 70 15.53 2.23 -6.74
CA ILE A 70 15.10 3.59 -7.05
C ILE A 70 15.68 3.95 -8.41
N ASN A 71 14.86 3.86 -9.45
CA ASN A 71 15.15 4.30 -10.80
C ASN A 71 13.83 4.81 -11.41
N GLU A 72 13.88 5.34 -12.64
CA GLU A 72 12.69 5.93 -13.29
C GLU A 72 11.51 4.96 -13.38
N ASP A 73 11.74 3.70 -13.72
CA ASP A 73 10.68 2.70 -13.92
C ASP A 73 10.04 2.28 -12.60
N PHE A 74 10.83 2.24 -11.53
CA PHE A 74 10.30 2.07 -10.18
C PHE A 74 9.47 3.28 -9.76
N LEU A 75 9.99 4.49 -9.92
CA LEU A 75 9.36 5.73 -9.44
C LEU A 75 8.07 6.07 -10.20
N LYS A 76 7.93 5.72 -11.49
CA LYS A 76 6.71 5.90 -12.29
C LYS A 76 5.45 5.28 -11.66
N GLN A 77 5.60 4.32 -10.76
CA GLN A 77 4.50 3.64 -10.08
C GLN A 77 3.91 4.46 -8.93
N TYR A 78 4.63 5.46 -8.42
CA TYR A 78 4.31 6.18 -7.20
C TYR A 78 4.08 7.67 -7.47
N GLN A 79 3.15 8.27 -6.72
CA GLN A 79 2.84 9.69 -6.81
C GLN A 79 3.58 10.50 -5.73
N LEU A 80 4.12 9.82 -4.70
CA LEU A 80 4.88 10.43 -3.62
C LEU A 80 5.99 9.49 -3.14
N PHE A 81 7.17 10.03 -2.96
CA PHE A 81 8.31 9.38 -2.30
C PHE A 81 8.53 10.05 -0.94
N ILE A 82 8.59 9.24 0.13
CA ILE A 82 8.85 9.70 1.51
C ILE A 82 10.16 9.09 1.98
N GLN A 83 11.12 9.92 2.38
CA GLN A 83 12.31 9.46 3.09
C GLN A 83 12.10 9.67 4.59
N LEU A 84 12.22 8.60 5.36
CA LEU A 84 12.18 8.62 6.82
C LEU A 84 13.61 8.82 7.35
N ASP A 85 14.18 7.80 7.99
CA ASP A 85 15.50 7.86 8.64
C ASP A 85 16.65 7.28 7.80
N TYR A 86 16.40 6.91 6.54
CA TYR A 86 17.44 6.31 5.71
C TYR A 86 18.59 7.30 5.46
N PRO A 87 19.86 6.91 5.73
CA PRO A 87 20.98 7.84 5.70
C PRO A 87 21.34 8.28 4.27
N PRO A 88 21.73 9.56 4.07
CA PRO A 88 22.06 10.08 2.74
C PRO A 88 23.30 9.45 2.10
N TYR A 89 24.24 8.96 2.91
CA TYR A 89 25.50 8.38 2.44
C TYR A 89 25.39 6.91 1.99
N ALA A 90 24.24 6.26 2.22
CA ALA A 90 23.98 4.87 1.79
C ALA A 90 23.14 4.80 0.50
N TRP A 91 23.04 5.92 -0.21
CA TRP A 91 22.38 5.98 -1.51
C TRP A 91 23.29 5.38 -2.60
N THR A 92 22.68 4.59 -3.47
CA THR A 92 23.33 3.96 -4.62
C THR A 92 23.34 4.91 -5.81
N ASP A 93 24.38 4.85 -6.65
CA ASP A 93 24.51 5.70 -7.86
C ASP A 93 23.38 5.54 -8.90
N ILE A 94 22.58 4.48 -8.78
CA ILE A 94 21.42 4.22 -9.66
C ILE A 94 20.25 5.15 -9.32
N ALA A 95 20.20 5.67 -8.08
CA ALA A 95 19.08 6.41 -7.51
C ALA A 95 19.08 7.91 -7.84
#